data_AF-A0A1I6HEY4-F1
#
_entry.id   AF-A0A1I6HEY4-F1
#
_cell.length_a   1.000
_cell.length_b   1.000
_cell.length_c   1.000
_cell.angle_alpha   90.00
_cell.angle_beta   90.00
_cell.angle_gamma   90.00
#
_symmetry.space_group_name_H-M   'P 1'
#
loop_
_entity.id
_entity.type
_entity.pdbx_description
1 polymer ?
#
loop_
_entity_poly.entity_id
_entity_poly.type
_entity_poly.pdbx_seq_one_letter_code
_entity_poly.pdbx_strand_id
1 'polypeptide(L)'
;MSLKDSLMKKIETQSEYWSKKIEQIRADAEAKKAEAKDQQAEAEIEQKATQQLQGLERQVKEAKSRLQELQEAGEERADEMKDDVESWLARNRNKESGS
;
A
#
# COMPACT_ATOMS: atom_id res chain seq x y z
N MET A 1 -10.90 -15.05 -17.90
CA MET A 1 -10.75 -13.81 -17.12
C MET A 1 -10.53 -12.69 -18.09
N SER A 2 -11.23 -11.58 -17.89
CA SER A 2 -11.10 -10.40 -18.72
C SER A 2 -9.85 -9.59 -18.34
N LEU A 3 -9.50 -8.57 -19.13
CA LEU A 3 -8.37 -7.70 -18.80
C LEU A 3 -8.66 -6.95 -17.50
N LYS A 4 -9.89 -6.44 -17.36
CA LYS A 4 -10.38 -5.81 -16.14
C LYS A 4 -10.20 -6.72 -14.92
N ASP A 5 -10.65 -7.98 -14.99
CA ASP A 5 -10.50 -8.94 -13.88
C ASP A 5 -9.01 -9.10 -13.49
N SER A 6 -8.13 -9.16 -14.48
CA SER A 6 -6.69 -9.32 -14.25
C SER A 6 -6.08 -8.09 -13.56
N LEU A 7 -6.46 -6.89 -14.00
CA LEU A 7 -6.00 -5.63 -13.41
C LEU A 7 -6.52 -5.47 -11.97
N MET A 8 -7.80 -5.73 -11.74
CA MET A 8 -8.40 -5.69 -10.40
C MET A 8 -7.67 -6.65 -9.46
N LYS A 9 -7.48 -7.91 -9.88
CA LYS A 9 -6.77 -8.91 -9.07
C LYS A 9 -5.33 -8.50 -8.73
N LYS A 10 -4.61 -7.86 -9.66
CA LYS A 10 -3.27 -7.33 -9.40
C LYS A 10 -3.30 -6.24 -8.33
N ILE A 11 -4.24 -5.30 -8.41
CA ILE A 11 -4.38 -4.23 -7.42
C ILE A 11 -4.81 -4.78 -6.06
N GLU A 12 -5.78 -5.70 -6.01
CA GLU A 12 -6.21 -6.36 -4.78
C GLU A 12 -5.04 -7.06 -4.08
N THR A 13 -4.27 -7.86 -4.84
CA THR A 13 -3.12 -8.58 -4.29
C THR A 13 -2.09 -7.63 -3.67
N GLN A 14 -1.80 -6.49 -4.32
CA GLN A 14 -0.86 -5.51 -3.76
C GLN A 14 -1.45 -4.73 -2.58
N SER A 15 -2.74 -4.38 -2.64
CA SER A 15 -3.43 -3.72 -1.54
C SER A 15 -3.47 -4.59 -0.28
N GLU A 16 -3.68 -5.90 -0.43
CA GLU A 16 -3.62 -6.85 0.68
C GLU A 16 -2.21 -6.94 1.27
N TYR A 17 -1.18 -6.94 0.42
CA TYR A 17 0.20 -6.93 0.88
C TYR A 17 0.52 -5.67 1.70
N TRP A 18 0.20 -4.48 1.21
CA TRP A 18 0.40 -3.23 1.95
C TRP A 18 -0.41 -3.19 3.25
N SER A 19 -1.63 -3.72 3.24
CA SER A 19 -2.47 -3.80 4.45
C SER A 19 -1.83 -4.68 5.53
N LYS A 20 -1.31 -5.87 5.15
CA LYS A 20 -0.55 -6.72 6.08
C LYS A 20 0.72 -6.04 6.59
N LYS A 21 1.40 -5.27 5.72
CA LYS A 21 2.60 -4.53 6.11
C LYS A 21 2.28 -3.42 7.13
N ILE A 22 1.16 -2.72 6.97
CA ILE A 22 0.64 -1.75 7.94
C ILE A 22 0.44 -2.42 9.31
N GLU A 23 -0.22 -3.58 9.34
CA GLU A 23 -0.45 -4.32 10.59
C GLU A 23 0.86 -4.73 11.25
N GLN A 24 1.82 -5.22 10.46
CA GLN A 24 3.16 -5.58 10.95
C GLN A 24 3.91 -4.38 11.54
N ILE A 25 3.90 -3.23 10.87
CA ILE A 25 4.58 -2.03 11.36
C ILE A 25 3.95 -1.54 12.66
N ARG A 26 2.62 -1.56 12.76
CA ARG A 26 1.92 -1.19 14.01
C ARG A 26 2.29 -2.12 15.16
N ALA A 27 2.30 -3.43 14.92
CA ALA A 27 2.67 -4.41 15.93
C ALA A 27 4.14 -4.30 16.36
N ASP A 28 5.06 -4.12 15.40
CA ASP A 28 6.50 -3.93 15.68
C ASP A 28 6.76 -2.63 16.45
N ALA A 29 6.10 -1.53 16.08
CA ALA A 29 6.21 -0.26 16.78
C ALA A 29 5.70 -0.38 18.23
N GLU A 30 4.55 -1.00 18.45
CA GLU A 30 3.99 -1.20 19.79
C GLU A 30 4.91 -2.07 20.66
N ALA A 31 5.43 -3.17 20.11
CA ALA A 31 6.37 -4.04 20.81
C ALA A 31 7.64 -3.28 21.22
N LYS A 32 8.23 -2.52 20.29
CA LYS A 32 9.42 -1.72 20.56
C LYS A 32 9.17 -0.59 21.55
N LYS A 33 7.99 0.05 21.51
CA LYS A 33 7.61 1.07 22.51
C LYS A 33 7.50 0.46 23.90
N ALA A 34 6.96 -0.75 24.03
CA ALA A 34 6.90 -1.44 25.32
C ALA A 34 8.29 -1.81 25.88
N GLU A 35 9.27 -2.03 25.02
CA GLU A 35 10.67 -2.31 25.42
C GLU A 35 11.53 -1.05 25.60
N ALA A 36 11.03 0.12 25.18
CA ALA A 36 11.75 1.37 25.27
C ALA A 36 11.95 1.78 26.74
N LYS A 37 13.14 2.30 27.04
CA LYS A 37 13.54 2.65 28.42
C LYS A 37 13.28 4.11 28.77
N ASP A 38 12.99 4.93 27.77
CA ASP A 38 12.79 6.37 27.91
C ASP A 38 11.91 6.92 26.80
N GLN A 39 11.40 8.13 27.04
CA GLN A 39 10.46 8.81 26.15
C GLN A 39 11.07 9.22 24.81
N GLN A 40 12.40 9.39 24.73
CA GLN A 40 13.06 9.74 23.47
C GLN A 40 13.05 8.53 22.53
N ALA A 41 13.41 7.35 23.05
CA ALA A 41 13.35 6.10 22.29
C ALA A 41 11.93 5.80 21.79
N GLU A 42 10.91 5.99 22.64
CA GLU A 42 9.51 5.85 22.23
C GLU A 42 9.12 6.81 21.09
N ALA A 43 9.52 8.08 21.19
CA ALA A 43 9.22 9.10 20.18
C ALA A 43 9.89 8.79 18.83
N GLU A 44 11.13 8.30 18.84
CA GLU A 44 11.85 7.90 17.62
C GLU A 44 11.18 6.70 16.93
N ILE A 45 10.74 5.70 17.72
CA ILE A 45 9.98 4.55 17.21
C ILE A 45 8.67 5.02 16.57
N GLU A 46 7.91 5.87 17.26
CA GLU A 46 6.64 6.38 16.78
C GLU A 46 6.79 7.23 15.52
N GLN A 47 7.80 8.09 15.45
CA GLN A 47 8.08 8.91 14.27
C GLN A 47 8.39 8.04 13.05
N LYS A 48 9.27 7.04 13.22
CA LYS A 48 9.65 6.13 12.14
C LYS A 48 8.45 5.30 11.67
N ALA A 49 7.67 4.75 12.59
CA ALA A 49 6.47 3.99 12.27
C ALA A 49 5.46 4.86 11.52
N THR A 50 5.19 6.09 12.00
CA THR A 50 4.25 7.03 11.38
C THR A 50 4.65 7.35 9.94
N GLN A 51 5.94 7.63 9.68
CA GLN A 51 6.42 7.90 8.33
C GLN A 51 6.18 6.73 7.37
N GLN A 52 6.46 5.50 7.82
CA GLN A 52 6.24 4.30 7.02
C GLN A 52 4.73 4.03 6.79
N LEU A 53 3.93 4.18 7.83
CA LEU A 53 2.47 3.96 7.77
C LEU A 53 1.79 4.94 6.82
N GLN A 54 2.13 6.23 6.86
CA GLN A 54 1.53 7.23 5.98
C GLN A 54 1.76 6.91 4.48
N GLY A 55 2.91 6.34 4.14
CA GLY A 55 3.21 5.90 2.78
C GLY A 55 2.29 4.76 2.33
N LEU A 56 2.20 3.71 3.14
CA LEU A 56 1.39 2.52 2.85
C LEU A 56 -0.12 2.82 2.88
N GLU A 57 -0.59 3.62 3.83
CA GLU A 57 -2.00 4.02 3.94
C GLU A 57 -2.45 4.81 2.70
N ARG A 58 -1.57 5.66 2.17
CA ARG A 58 -1.82 6.35 0.90
C ARG A 58 -1.93 5.37 -0.26
N GLN A 59 -1.02 4.39 -0.34
CA GLN A 59 -1.04 3.37 -1.40
C GLN A 59 -2.33 2.53 -1.35
N VAL A 60 -2.77 2.12 -0.16
CA VAL A 60 -4.04 1.40 0.03
C VAL A 60 -5.24 2.27 -0.38
N LYS A 61 -5.23 3.56 -0.04
CA LYS A 61 -6.31 4.48 -0.46
C LYS A 61 -6.34 4.65 -1.99
N GLU A 62 -5.19 4.82 -2.63
CA GLU A 62 -5.08 4.89 -4.09
C GLU A 62 -5.51 3.58 -4.76
N ALA A 63 -5.17 2.42 -4.16
CA ALA A 63 -5.62 1.11 -4.65
C ALA A 63 -7.15 1.01 -4.67
N LYS A 64 -7.81 1.46 -3.60
CA LYS A 64 -9.28 1.50 -3.52
C LYS A 64 -9.89 2.37 -4.61
N SER A 65 -9.36 3.57 -4.85
CA SER A 65 -9.82 4.45 -5.93
C SER A 65 -9.72 3.76 -7.29
N ARG A 66 -8.54 3.18 -7.59
CA ARG A 66 -8.31 2.51 -8.88
C ARG A 66 -9.16 1.26 -9.08
N LEU A 67 -9.44 0.51 -8.00
CA LEU A 67 -10.38 -0.61 -8.05
C LEU A 67 -11.80 -0.15 -8.37
N GLN A 68 -12.25 0.96 -7.78
CA GLN A 68 -13.56 1.54 -8.11
C GLN A 68 -13.61 1.99 -9.58
N GLU A 69 -12.59 2.70 -10.06
CA GLU A 69 -12.51 3.14 -11.46
C GLU A 69 -12.54 1.95 -12.44
N LEU A 70 -11.79 0.87 -12.15
CA LEU A 70 -11.83 -0.36 -12.96
C LEU A 70 -13.17 -1.09 -12.85
N GLN A 71 -13.80 -1.10 -11.68
CA GLN A 71 -15.10 -1.73 -11.46
C GLN A 71 -16.19 -1.04 -12.28
N GLU A 72 -16.11 0.28 -12.44
CA GLU A 72 -17.03 1.07 -13.27
C GLU A 72 -16.66 1.04 -14.76
N ALA A 73 -15.41 0.72 -15.09
CA ALA A 73 -14.93 0.59 -16.47
C ALA A 73 -15.52 -0.64 -17.19
N GLY A 74 -15.82 -0.47 -18.48
CA GLY A 74 -15.96 -1.57 -19.45
C GLY A 74 -14.59 -2.05 -19.95
N GLU A 75 -14.56 -3.12 -20.75
CA GLU A 75 -13.30 -3.72 -21.24
C GLU A 75 -12.43 -2.76 -22.06
N GLU A 76 -13.02 -1.93 -22.92
CA GLU A 76 -12.28 -0.94 -23.71
C GLU A 76 -11.58 0.09 -22.82
N ARG A 77 -12.28 0.62 -21.83
CA ARG A 77 -11.72 1.57 -20.86
C ARG A 77 -10.67 0.92 -19.95
N ALA A 78 -10.84 -0.36 -19.62
CA ALA A 78 -9.83 -1.12 -18.87
C ALA A 78 -8.53 -1.31 -19.67
N ASP A 79 -8.62 -1.45 -21.00
CA ASP A 79 -7.46 -1.51 -21.88
C ASP A 79 -6.69 -0.18 -21.91
N GLU A 80 -7.40 0.94 -22.02
CA GLU A 80 -6.80 2.28 -21.92
C GLU A 80 -6.10 2.52 -20.57
N MET A 81 -6.69 2.03 -19.47
CA MET A 81 -6.16 2.21 -18.11
C MET A 81 -5.00 1.27 -17.77
N LYS A 82 -4.76 0.25 -18.58
CA LYS A 82 -3.82 -0.84 -18.27
C LYS A 82 -2.42 -0.31 -17.95
N ASP A 83 -1.84 0.49 -18.85
CA ASP A 83 -0.46 0.96 -18.72
C ASP A 83 -0.29 1.86 -17.49
N ASP A 84 -1.29 2.71 -17.21
CA ASP A 84 -1.32 3.58 -16.04
C ASP A 84 -1.38 2.79 -14.73
N VAL A 85 -2.23 1.75 -14.69
CA VAL A 85 -2.35 0.85 -13.53
C VAL A 85 -1.04 0.07 -13.33
N GLU A 86 -0.47 -0.50 -14.40
CA GLU A 86 0.75 -1.29 -14.31
C GLU A 86 1.96 -0.43 -13.91
N SER A 87 2.08 0.78 -14.46
CA SER A 87 3.11 1.76 -14.10
C SER A 87 2.98 2.21 -12.64
N TRP A 88 1.75 2.49 -12.19
CA TRP A 88 1.49 2.82 -10.79
C TRP A 88 1.83 1.67 -9.84
N LEU A 89 1.47 0.43 -10.17
CA LEU A 89 1.83 -0.76 -9.40
C LEU A 89 3.34 -0.98 -9.36
N ALA A 90 4.05 -0.79 -10.47
CA ALA A 90 5.51 -0.92 -10.52
C ALA A 90 6.20 0.15 -9.65
N ARG A 91 5.75 1.41 -9.75
CA ARG A 91 6.29 2.52 -8.96
C ARG A 91 6.09 2.31 -7.46
N ASN A 92 4.94 1.80 -7.04
CA ASN A 92 4.64 1.66 -5.61
C ASN A 92 5.21 0.38 -4.98
N ARG A 93 5.52 -0.66 -5.77
CA ARG A 93 6.35 -1.80 -5.30
C ARG A 93 7.81 -1.40 -5.05
N ASN A 94 8.41 -0.60 -5.93
CA ASN A 94 9.82 -0.22 -5.82
C ASN A 94 10.12 0.82 -4.74
N LYS A 95 9.09 1.45 -4.15
CA LYS A 95 9.27 2.37 -3.00
C LYS A 95 9.54 1.64 -1.69
N GLU A 96 9.40 0.32 -1.65
CA GLU A 96 9.67 -0.50 -0.47
C GLU A 96 11.14 -0.94 -0.36
N SER A 97 11.93 -0.77 -1.43
CA SER A 97 13.35 -1.17 -1.51
C SER A 97 14.34 0.00 -1.42
N GLY A 98 13.86 1.23 -1.26
CA GLY A 98 14.70 2.43 -1.19
C GLY A 98 14.29 3.37 -0.06
N SER A 99 14.75 3.09 1.15
CA SER A 99 14.97 4.05 2.25
C SER A 99 15.94 3.43 3.25
#